data_AF-A0A0T9MK01-F1
#
_entry.id   AF-A0A0T9MK01-F1
#
_cell.length_a   1.000
_cell.length_b   1.000
_cell.length_c   1.000
_cell.angle_alpha   90.00
_cell.angle_beta   90.00
_cell.angle_gamma   90.00
#
_symmetry.space_group_name_H-M   'P 1'
#
loop_
_entity.id
_entity.type
_entity.pdbx_description
1 polymer ?
#
loop_
_entity_poly.entity_id
_entity_poly.type
_entity_poly.pdbx_seq_one_letter_code
_entity_poly.pdbx_strand_id
1 'polypeptide(L)'
;MLLLREKTATIKNITFFSDDSDENQFWYLPGDIHIAVRDGKPVFSLIKYTGDDANQQGGYINFEVNTAVDEGELNTAFTDYLNKLKIKPQNARKAPVPFNNGTVNFFVLDAQNANGQLISAQSSSLFGNNTAIFSAKLTPQQAVILEAAFNQAQAPAAVAYNLTYTGITPALKVDVTAEFDSVYKEFGAKFGINIPIPVETPASFWLGFDSVIKKLEQDQKLVIKVTESMPSDEATKEKDWALQFVKEELLKMFFNATIKPNAESNEQAKSASASILESLIGSKDEKGKGGLFPCASLELKVVNITEHKTLSFNYTSSKAITQAAVPQNFIGTDTLKAQKEKPYFIEVNVNDPFFQKIELQIFGPDGFEEFGIKAAAFQASYNNNIYTSDAFTEDGKEWRKNIARSKDKNELFDLQGEFIFKSASSSGWEGNSSYQSKFKTASTTIGLDPNNLLTFNEIDIFLDRQFSWDKYNQVLVELTYLDDKGQKKTKKFSFNPDKTKVQTFKYRCLTEKPWTVHYTITYLEVGGHTRLVDGTDNPPAIVIPV
;
A
#
# COMPACT_ATOMS: atom_id res chain seq x y z
N MET A 1 27.13 40.60 6.45
CA MET A 1 25.82 39.99 6.78
C MET A 1 24.77 40.54 5.81
N LEU A 2 23.71 39.79 5.49
CA LEU A 2 22.74 40.29 4.50
C LEU A 2 21.92 41.48 5.04
N LEU A 3 21.81 42.53 4.24
CA LEU A 3 21.08 43.77 4.52
C LEU A 3 19.63 43.63 4.06
N LEU A 4 18.69 43.74 5.00
CA LEU A 4 17.25 43.63 4.75
C LEU A 4 16.68 44.99 4.35
N ARG A 5 15.66 44.98 3.48
CA ARG A 5 14.88 46.16 3.03
C ARG A 5 15.68 47.10 2.13
N GLU A 6 16.76 47.66 2.64
CA GLU A 6 17.64 48.53 1.84
C GLU A 6 18.33 47.70 0.75
N LYS A 7 18.37 48.25 -0.48
CA LYS A 7 18.94 47.60 -1.67
C LYS A 7 18.42 46.16 -1.88
N THR A 8 17.22 45.85 -1.41
CA THR A 8 16.58 44.55 -1.62
C THR A 8 15.63 44.64 -2.81
N ALA A 9 15.66 43.66 -3.70
CA ALA A 9 14.65 43.55 -4.76
C ALA A 9 14.51 42.12 -5.28
N THR A 10 13.27 41.76 -5.60
CA THR A 10 12.93 40.49 -6.26
C THR A 10 12.90 40.68 -7.77
N ILE A 11 13.58 39.78 -8.48
CA ILE A 11 13.64 39.72 -9.94
C ILE A 11 13.45 38.26 -10.35
N LYS A 12 12.48 37.98 -11.23
CA LYS A 12 12.18 36.61 -11.70
C LYS A 12 12.02 35.61 -10.54
N ASN A 13 11.29 36.01 -9.50
CA ASN A 13 11.08 35.19 -8.29
C ASN A 13 12.37 34.81 -7.53
N ILE A 14 13.44 35.61 -7.68
CA ILE A 14 14.67 35.50 -6.88
C ILE A 14 14.86 36.82 -6.15
N THR A 15 14.90 36.77 -4.83
CA THR A 15 15.12 37.95 -3.98
C THR A 15 16.60 38.15 -3.74
N PHE A 16 17.10 39.33 -4.07
CA PHE A 16 18.50 39.70 -3.88
C PHE A 16 18.66 40.71 -2.75
N PHE A 17 19.71 40.54 -1.97
CA PHE A 17 20.13 41.41 -0.88
C PHE A 17 21.58 41.85 -1.10
N SER A 18 21.91 43.08 -0.70
CA SER A 18 23.31 43.49 -0.53
C SER A 18 23.86 42.99 0.80
N ASP A 19 25.19 42.89 0.94
CA ASP A 19 25.81 42.76 2.26
C ASP A 19 25.85 44.11 2.99
N ASP A 20 25.78 44.11 4.32
CA ASP A 20 25.83 45.31 5.15
C ASP A 20 27.23 45.93 5.23
N SER A 21 28.27 45.13 4.98
CA SER A 21 29.67 45.52 5.17
C SER A 21 30.52 45.48 3.90
N ASP A 22 30.19 44.60 2.96
CA ASP A 22 30.94 44.40 1.71
C ASP A 22 30.11 44.77 0.48
N GLU A 23 30.43 45.93 -0.13
CA GLU A 23 29.73 46.48 -1.30
C GLU A 23 29.77 45.58 -2.54
N ASN A 24 30.64 44.56 -2.55
CA ASN A 24 30.77 43.61 -3.64
C ASN A 24 30.11 42.26 -3.35
N GLN A 25 29.62 42.01 -2.13
CA GLN A 25 28.95 40.77 -1.75
C GLN A 25 27.42 40.94 -1.83
N PHE A 26 26.78 39.97 -2.48
CA PHE A 26 25.33 39.90 -2.63
C PHE A 26 24.82 38.53 -2.22
N TRP A 27 23.58 38.51 -1.74
CA TRP A 27 22.90 37.29 -1.30
C TRP A 27 21.67 37.07 -2.16
N TYR A 28 21.38 35.82 -2.52
CA TYR A 28 20.18 35.48 -3.27
C TYR A 28 19.35 34.44 -2.54
N LEU A 29 18.03 34.61 -2.63
CA LEU A 29 17.01 33.74 -2.08
C LEU A 29 16.08 33.29 -3.22
N PRO A 30 16.12 32.01 -3.62
CA PRO A 30 15.20 31.46 -4.60
C PRO A 30 13.76 31.45 -4.05
N GLY A 31 12.78 31.84 -4.85
CA GLY A 31 11.35 31.78 -4.51
C GLY A 31 10.63 30.52 -5.00
N ASP A 32 11.22 29.79 -5.94
CA ASP A 32 10.67 28.53 -6.47
C ASP A 32 11.46 27.30 -5.96
N ILE A 33 10.82 26.14 -6.07
CA ILE A 33 11.43 24.83 -5.84
C ILE A 33 11.25 23.94 -7.07
N HIS A 34 12.11 22.95 -7.20
CA HIS A 34 12.08 21.99 -8.28
C HIS A 34 12.35 20.56 -7.78
N ILE A 35 11.92 19.56 -8.57
CA ILE A 35 12.39 18.19 -8.38
C ILE A 35 13.89 18.16 -8.66
N ALA A 36 14.65 17.57 -7.75
CA ALA A 36 16.09 17.46 -7.90
C ALA A 36 16.43 16.61 -9.13
N VAL A 37 17.50 16.98 -9.82
CA VAL A 37 17.98 16.30 -11.01
C VAL A 37 19.35 15.70 -10.71
N ARG A 38 19.52 14.41 -11.00
CA ARG A 38 20.80 13.69 -10.89
C ARG A 38 21.10 13.03 -12.23
N ASP A 39 22.28 13.29 -12.78
CA ASP A 39 22.70 12.79 -14.10
C ASP A 39 21.68 13.10 -15.22
N GLY A 40 21.08 14.29 -15.18
CA GLY A 40 20.07 14.74 -16.14
C GLY A 40 18.68 14.11 -15.96
N LYS A 41 18.45 13.32 -14.90
CA LYS A 41 17.18 12.65 -14.61
C LYS A 41 16.54 13.16 -13.31
N PRO A 42 15.22 13.37 -13.28
CA PRO A 42 14.52 13.76 -12.05
C PRO A 42 14.60 12.64 -11.01
N VAL A 43 14.84 13.01 -9.75
CA VAL A 43 14.84 12.09 -8.61
C VAL A 43 13.41 11.95 -8.13
N PHE A 44 12.67 11.04 -8.76
CA PHE A 44 11.26 10.76 -8.49
C PHE A 44 10.92 9.29 -8.76
N SER A 45 10.06 8.69 -7.95
CA SER A 45 9.46 7.38 -8.20
C SER A 45 8.11 7.26 -7.50
N LEU A 46 7.10 6.81 -8.25
CA LEU A 46 5.79 6.44 -7.75
C LEU A 46 5.53 4.97 -8.06
N ILE A 47 5.37 4.17 -7.01
CA ILE A 47 4.92 2.79 -7.10
C ILE A 47 3.43 2.79 -6.75
N LYS A 48 2.58 2.38 -7.67
CA LYS A 48 1.16 2.14 -7.44
C LYS A 48 0.94 0.64 -7.31
N TYR A 49 0.23 0.21 -6.28
CA TYR A 49 -0.06 -1.21 -6.09
C TYR A 49 -1.55 -1.48 -5.90
N THR A 50 -2.01 -2.59 -6.46
CA THR A 50 -3.41 -3.02 -6.44
C THR A 50 -3.52 -4.48 -6.04
N GLY A 51 -4.58 -4.81 -5.29
CA GLY A 51 -4.89 -6.17 -4.85
C GLY A 51 -6.40 -6.35 -4.68
N ASP A 52 -6.82 -7.57 -4.36
CA ASP A 52 -8.24 -7.94 -4.25
C ASP A 52 -8.88 -7.36 -2.98
N ASP A 53 -8.10 -7.18 -1.91
CA ASP A 53 -8.57 -6.58 -0.66
C ASP A 53 -8.39 -5.05 -0.63
N ALA A 54 -9.27 -4.35 0.09
CA ALA A 54 -9.19 -2.89 0.28
C ALA A 54 -7.86 -2.43 0.93
N ASN A 55 -7.25 -3.26 1.77
CA ASN A 55 -5.96 -2.97 2.43
C ASN A 55 -4.74 -3.23 1.52
N GLN A 56 -4.95 -3.84 0.36
CA GLN A 56 -3.92 -4.21 -0.62
C GLN A 56 -3.83 -3.22 -1.77
N GLN A 57 -4.41 -2.02 -1.60
CA GLN A 57 -4.41 -0.95 -2.59
C GLN A 57 -3.69 0.27 -2.03
N GLY A 58 -2.99 1.01 -2.88
CA GLY A 58 -2.30 2.24 -2.47
C GLY A 58 -1.11 2.57 -3.33
N GLY A 59 -0.17 3.29 -2.74
CA GLY A 59 1.09 3.58 -3.41
C GLY A 59 2.23 3.87 -2.46
N TYR A 60 3.40 4.06 -3.03
CA TYR A 60 4.61 4.50 -2.34
C TYR A 60 5.30 5.53 -3.24
N ILE A 61 5.64 6.68 -2.67
CA ILE A 61 6.31 7.75 -3.40
C ILE A 61 7.65 8.05 -2.77
N ASN A 62 8.66 8.25 -3.63
CA ASN A 62 9.98 8.76 -3.25
C ASN A 62 10.35 9.89 -4.20
N PHE A 63 10.77 11.03 -3.68
CA PHE A 63 11.30 12.09 -4.53
C PHE A 63 12.20 13.03 -3.74
N GLU A 64 13.04 13.78 -4.45
CA GLU A 64 13.90 14.79 -3.88
C GLU A 64 13.51 16.15 -4.48
N VAL A 65 13.47 17.18 -3.65
CA VAL A 65 13.26 18.58 -4.06
C VAL A 65 14.41 19.44 -3.56
N ASN A 66 14.65 20.57 -4.23
CA ASN A 66 15.64 21.55 -3.80
C ASN A 66 15.25 22.96 -4.28
N THR A 67 16.02 23.96 -3.84
CA THR A 67 15.89 25.37 -4.24
C THR A 67 16.98 25.77 -5.25
N ALA A 68 17.50 24.83 -6.05
CA ALA A 68 18.54 25.13 -7.02
C ALA A 68 17.98 26.07 -8.11
N VAL A 69 18.76 27.08 -8.48
CA VAL A 69 18.44 28.00 -9.58
C VAL A 69 19.39 27.73 -10.73
N ASP A 70 18.88 27.72 -11.96
CA ASP A 70 19.72 27.64 -13.15
C ASP A 70 20.73 28.80 -13.18
N GLU A 71 22.00 28.50 -13.46
CA GLU A 71 23.07 29.49 -13.37
C GLU A 71 22.90 30.62 -14.39
N GLY A 72 22.38 30.33 -15.58
CA GLY A 72 22.08 31.33 -16.62
C GLY A 72 20.93 32.25 -16.21
N GLU A 73 19.88 31.68 -15.64
CA GLU A 73 18.76 32.44 -15.08
C GLU A 73 19.20 33.34 -13.92
N LEU A 74 19.97 32.80 -12.98
CA LEU A 74 20.51 33.53 -11.84
C LEU A 74 21.39 34.71 -12.28
N ASN A 75 22.28 34.49 -13.24
CA ASN A 75 23.16 35.55 -13.78
C ASN A 75 22.37 36.68 -14.45
N THR A 76 21.32 36.31 -15.20
CA THR A 76 20.44 37.28 -15.86
C THR A 76 19.66 38.09 -14.83
N ALA A 77 19.00 37.42 -13.88
CA ALA A 77 18.21 38.07 -12.83
C ALA A 77 19.07 38.98 -11.95
N PHE A 78 20.31 38.57 -11.64
CA PHE A 78 21.25 39.37 -10.87
C PHE A 78 21.67 40.66 -11.62
N THR A 79 21.89 40.57 -12.93
CA THR A 79 22.20 41.74 -13.76
C THR A 79 21.04 42.74 -13.79
N ASP A 80 19.82 42.23 -13.95
CA ASP A 80 18.59 43.04 -13.91
C ASP A 80 18.39 43.71 -12.54
N TYR A 81 18.70 43.01 -11.44
CA TYR A 81 18.69 43.55 -10.09
C TYR A 81 19.65 44.73 -9.93
N LEU A 82 20.91 44.59 -10.34
CA LEU A 82 21.91 45.65 -10.26
C LEU A 82 21.47 46.88 -11.07
N ASN A 83 20.95 46.68 -12.27
CA ASN A 83 20.44 47.74 -13.13
C ASN A 83 19.24 48.47 -12.51
N LYS A 84 18.27 47.72 -11.98
CA LYS A 84 17.06 48.27 -11.36
C LYS A 84 17.38 49.19 -10.17
N LEU A 85 18.33 48.78 -9.34
CA LEU A 85 18.76 49.54 -8.18
C LEU A 85 19.92 50.52 -8.46
N LYS A 86 20.39 50.57 -9.70
CA LYS A 86 21.52 51.41 -10.15
C LYS A 86 22.80 51.17 -9.33
N ILE A 87 23.03 49.93 -8.90
CA ILE A 87 24.21 49.51 -8.15
C ILE A 87 25.33 49.16 -9.14
N LYS A 88 26.55 49.65 -8.90
CA LYS A 88 27.72 49.41 -9.77
C LYS A 88 28.88 48.83 -8.95
N PRO A 89 28.85 47.52 -8.63
CA PRO A 89 29.92 46.88 -7.86
C PRO A 89 31.18 46.74 -8.72
N GLN A 90 32.36 46.75 -8.10
CA GLN A 90 33.63 46.54 -8.81
C GLN A 90 33.87 45.07 -9.13
N ASN A 91 33.56 44.17 -8.20
CA ASN A 91 33.77 42.73 -8.34
C ASN A 91 32.65 41.95 -7.64
N ALA A 92 31.46 41.94 -8.24
CA ALA A 92 30.28 41.33 -7.65
C ALA A 92 30.43 39.82 -7.40
N ARG A 93 30.17 39.41 -6.16
CA ARG A 93 30.02 38.03 -5.73
C ARG A 93 28.59 37.79 -5.29
N LYS A 94 28.06 36.60 -5.58
CA LYS A 94 26.73 36.17 -5.14
C LYS A 94 26.81 34.83 -4.43
N ALA A 95 26.14 34.73 -3.30
CA ALA A 95 26.02 33.50 -2.51
C ALA A 95 24.56 33.28 -2.10
N PRO A 96 24.12 32.02 -1.90
CA PRO A 96 22.79 31.76 -1.37
C PRO A 96 22.68 32.32 0.05
N VAL A 97 21.49 32.76 0.43
CA VAL A 97 21.21 33.19 1.82
C VAL A 97 21.52 32.05 2.80
N PRO A 98 22.29 32.31 3.88
CA PRO A 98 22.49 31.32 4.93
C PRO A 98 21.22 31.17 5.78
N PHE A 99 20.72 29.94 5.89
CA PHE A 99 19.53 29.64 6.69
C PHE A 99 19.88 29.20 8.10
N ASN A 100 19.14 29.69 9.09
CA ASN A 100 19.29 29.34 10.50
C ASN A 100 18.52 28.06 10.87
N ASN A 101 17.37 27.84 10.22
CA ASN A 101 16.48 26.71 10.44
C ASN A 101 15.65 26.49 9.17
N GLY A 102 15.15 25.27 8.97
CA GLY A 102 14.29 24.98 7.85
C GLY A 102 13.54 23.67 7.94
N THR A 103 12.26 23.74 7.60
CA THR A 103 11.37 22.59 7.47
C THR A 103 10.76 22.55 6.07
N VAL A 104 10.45 21.35 5.58
CA VAL A 104 9.84 21.15 4.27
C VAL A 104 8.65 20.24 4.44
N ASN A 105 7.52 20.69 3.90
CA ASN A 105 6.24 20.01 4.02
C ASN A 105 5.75 19.59 2.64
N PHE A 106 5.25 18.36 2.55
CA PHE A 106 4.60 17.82 1.36
C PHE A 106 3.10 17.61 1.62
N PHE A 107 2.29 18.23 0.78
CA PHE A 107 0.83 18.24 0.86
C PHE A 107 0.24 17.53 -0.35
N VAL A 108 -0.76 16.68 -0.12
CA VAL A 108 -1.64 16.16 -1.18
C VAL A 108 -3.06 16.58 -0.83
N LEU A 109 -3.72 17.24 -1.77
CA LEU A 109 -5.05 17.80 -1.57
C LEU A 109 -6.09 16.75 -1.95
N ASP A 110 -6.99 16.49 -1.02
CA ASP A 110 -8.19 15.69 -1.30
C ASP A 110 -9.18 16.58 -2.05
N ALA A 111 -9.66 16.11 -3.21
CA ALA A 111 -10.60 16.83 -4.05
C ALA A 111 -12.01 16.93 -3.42
N GLN A 112 -12.34 16.13 -2.40
CA GLN A 112 -13.70 16.08 -1.83
C GLN A 112 -13.88 16.88 -0.54
N ASN A 113 -12.83 17.02 0.26
CA ASN A 113 -12.84 17.81 1.48
C ASN A 113 -11.68 18.78 1.37
N ALA A 114 -11.92 20.08 1.48
CA ALA A 114 -10.88 21.13 1.47
C ALA A 114 -9.94 21.06 2.69
N ASN A 115 -9.49 19.86 3.06
CA ASN A 115 -8.59 19.49 4.11
C ASN A 115 -7.39 18.79 3.44
N GLY A 116 -6.34 19.54 3.10
CA GLY A 116 -5.09 18.95 2.64
C GLY A 116 -4.54 17.97 3.69
N GLN A 117 -4.15 16.77 3.27
CA GLN A 117 -3.53 15.81 4.19
C GLN A 117 -2.01 16.01 4.13
N LEU A 118 -1.43 16.39 5.28
CA LEU A 118 0.03 16.44 5.43
C LEU A 118 0.56 15.01 5.36
N ILE A 119 1.38 14.73 4.35
CA ILE A 119 1.97 13.40 4.15
C ILE A 119 3.33 13.30 4.86
N SER A 120 4.09 14.40 4.96
CA SER A 120 5.38 14.41 5.67
C SER A 120 5.87 15.83 5.94
N ALA A 121 6.50 16.03 7.11
CA ALA A 121 7.31 17.19 7.46
C ALA A 121 8.74 16.73 7.75
N GLN A 122 9.74 17.31 7.07
CA GLN A 122 11.16 16.98 7.26
C GLN A 122 12.00 18.25 7.45
N SER A 123 13.26 18.07 7.88
CA SER A 123 14.27 19.13 7.86
C SER A 123 14.96 19.16 6.50
N SER A 124 15.22 20.35 5.97
CA SER A 124 16.05 20.50 4.77
C SER A 124 17.53 20.50 5.15
N SER A 125 18.41 20.36 4.15
CA SER A 125 19.86 20.38 4.40
C SER A 125 20.39 21.72 4.94
N LEU A 126 19.70 22.84 4.71
CA LEU A 126 20.12 24.21 5.10
C LEU A 126 21.45 24.69 4.51
N PHE A 127 22.05 23.92 3.60
CA PHE A 127 23.27 24.28 2.88
C PHE A 127 23.12 24.00 1.38
N GLY A 128 23.93 24.69 0.57
CA GLY A 128 23.93 24.50 -0.89
C GLY A 128 22.55 24.77 -1.51
N ASN A 129 22.02 23.78 -2.23
CA ASN A 129 20.70 23.87 -2.88
C ASN A 129 19.53 23.56 -1.93
N ASN A 130 19.80 23.40 -0.63
CA ASN A 130 18.79 23.16 0.40
C ASN A 130 17.88 21.96 0.10
N THR A 131 18.47 20.85 -0.35
CA THR A 131 17.78 19.60 -0.67
C THR A 131 16.93 19.05 0.49
N ALA A 132 15.77 18.48 0.17
CA ALA A 132 14.95 17.63 1.03
C ALA A 132 14.46 16.36 0.30
N ILE A 133 14.34 15.23 1.00
CA ILE A 133 14.04 13.90 0.42
C ILE A 133 12.76 13.34 1.03
N PHE A 134 11.71 13.20 0.23
CA PHE A 134 10.43 12.65 0.67
C PHE A 134 10.32 11.17 0.36
N SER A 135 9.77 10.43 1.34
CA SER A 135 9.41 9.02 1.20
C SER A 135 8.16 8.73 2.02
N ALA A 136 7.09 8.25 1.38
CA ALA A 136 5.82 8.04 2.06
C ALA A 136 4.97 6.93 1.43
N LYS A 137 4.22 6.21 2.29
CA LYS A 137 3.12 5.34 1.88
C LYS A 137 1.89 6.20 1.60
N LEU A 138 1.20 5.90 0.51
CA LEU A 138 0.03 6.61 0.01
C LEU A 138 -1.23 5.76 0.16
N THR A 139 -2.35 6.42 0.45
CA THR A 139 -3.68 5.83 0.31
C THR A 139 -4.01 5.58 -1.17
N PRO A 140 -5.01 4.75 -1.50
CA PRO A 140 -5.47 4.57 -2.88
C PRO A 140 -5.80 5.89 -3.57
N GLN A 141 -6.50 6.80 -2.89
CA GLN A 141 -6.88 8.11 -3.43
C GLN A 141 -5.65 8.98 -3.69
N GLN A 142 -4.71 9.05 -2.76
CA GLN A 142 -3.47 9.81 -2.91
C GLN A 142 -2.60 9.27 -4.06
N ALA A 143 -2.53 7.95 -4.23
CA ALA A 143 -1.79 7.33 -5.32
C ALA A 143 -2.37 7.70 -6.69
N VAL A 144 -3.70 7.74 -6.83
CA VAL A 144 -4.37 8.17 -8.07
C VAL A 144 -4.16 9.66 -8.33
N ILE A 145 -4.23 10.50 -7.29
CA ILE A 145 -3.98 11.94 -7.40
C ILE A 145 -2.54 12.20 -7.87
N LEU A 146 -1.55 11.52 -7.29
CA LEU A 146 -0.15 11.70 -7.65
C LEU A 146 0.21 11.07 -9.00
N GLU A 147 -0.49 10.03 -9.41
CA GLU A 147 -0.40 9.50 -10.77
C GLU A 147 -0.83 10.53 -11.81
N ALA A 148 -1.81 11.40 -11.49
CA ALA A 148 -2.24 12.48 -12.38
C ALA A 148 -1.13 13.53 -12.62
N ALA A 149 -0.13 13.64 -11.72
CA ALA A 149 1.00 14.57 -11.87
C ALA A 149 1.87 14.31 -13.11
N PHE A 150 1.81 13.11 -13.68
CA PHE A 150 2.47 12.79 -14.93
C PHE A 150 1.79 13.37 -16.17
N ASN A 151 0.52 13.82 -16.06
CA ASN A 151 -0.27 14.30 -17.19
C ASN A 151 -0.91 15.68 -16.95
N GLN A 152 -0.86 16.20 -15.73
CA GLN A 152 -1.41 17.50 -15.36
C GLN A 152 -0.28 18.47 -14.96
N ALA A 153 -0.30 19.68 -15.51
CA ALA A 153 0.67 20.74 -15.22
C ALA A 153 0.77 21.06 -13.72
N GLN A 154 -0.35 20.96 -13.02
CA GLN A 154 -0.44 21.14 -11.57
C GLN A 154 -1.33 20.03 -11.03
N ALA A 155 -0.75 18.87 -10.67
CA ALA A 155 -1.51 17.95 -9.84
C ALA A 155 -1.74 18.59 -8.47
N PRO A 156 -2.80 18.21 -7.75
CA PRO A 156 -3.15 18.79 -6.46
C PRO A 156 -2.23 18.26 -5.36
N ALA A 157 -0.92 18.41 -5.55
CA ALA A 157 0.15 18.02 -4.66
C ALA A 157 1.22 19.11 -4.65
N ALA A 158 1.54 19.65 -3.49
CA ALA A 158 2.43 20.80 -3.35
C ALA A 158 3.52 20.52 -2.32
N VAL A 159 4.68 21.14 -2.54
CA VAL A 159 5.78 21.14 -1.57
C VAL A 159 6.06 22.59 -1.20
N ALA A 160 6.23 22.84 0.10
CA ALA A 160 6.59 24.15 0.61
C ALA A 160 7.71 24.04 1.64
N TYR A 161 8.72 24.88 1.45
CA TYR A 161 9.79 25.11 2.40
C TYR A 161 9.35 26.17 3.41
N ASN A 162 9.86 26.09 4.62
CA ASN A 162 9.81 27.16 5.59
C ASN A 162 11.20 27.33 6.15
N LEU A 163 11.87 28.34 5.67
CA LEU A 163 13.25 28.63 5.99
C LEU A 163 13.31 29.92 6.78
N THR A 164 14.12 29.95 7.82
CA THR A 164 14.38 31.19 8.54
C THR A 164 15.81 31.62 8.28
N TYR A 165 16.01 32.91 8.02
CA TYR A 165 17.31 33.51 7.80
C TYR A 165 17.44 34.81 8.58
N THR A 166 18.65 35.15 9.01
CA THR A 166 18.90 36.36 9.80
C THR A 166 19.59 37.42 8.95
N GLY A 167 19.05 38.64 8.97
CA GLY A 167 19.62 39.81 8.30
C GLY A 167 19.58 41.06 9.17
N ILE A 168 20.37 42.08 8.82
CA ILE A 168 20.41 43.36 9.52
C ILE A 168 19.40 44.29 8.85
N THR A 169 18.55 44.94 9.65
CA THR A 169 17.74 46.05 9.14
C THR A 169 18.49 47.39 9.25
N PRO A 170 18.14 48.37 8.40
CA PRO A 170 18.44 49.77 8.66
C PRO A 170 17.96 50.17 10.06
N ALA A 171 18.68 51.11 10.69
CA ALA A 171 18.28 51.64 11.98
C ALA A 171 16.96 52.42 11.82
N LEU A 172 15.90 51.94 12.47
CA LEU A 172 14.62 52.63 12.56
C LEU A 172 14.38 52.98 14.03
N LYS A 173 13.87 54.18 14.29
CA LYS A 173 13.38 54.53 15.63
C LYS A 173 11.88 54.65 15.63
N VAL A 174 11.19 53.63 16.13
CA VAL A 174 9.71 53.58 16.12
C VAL A 174 9.21 53.30 17.53
N ASP A 175 8.31 54.16 18.00
CA ASP A 175 7.52 54.03 19.21
C ASP A 175 6.08 53.69 18.84
N VAL A 176 5.66 52.46 19.17
CA VAL A 176 4.32 51.96 18.84
C VAL A 176 3.56 51.76 20.14
N THR A 177 2.43 52.44 20.29
CA THR A 177 1.52 52.31 21.43
C THR A 177 0.18 51.79 20.96
N ALA A 178 -0.29 50.66 21.49
CA ALA A 178 -1.60 50.13 21.15
C ALA A 178 -2.40 49.67 22.38
N GLU A 179 -3.72 49.88 22.36
CA GLU A 179 -4.64 49.34 23.38
C GLU A 179 -5.02 47.90 23.00
N PHE A 180 -4.47 46.91 23.70
CA PHE A 180 -4.57 45.49 23.35
C PHE A 180 -6.02 45.03 23.14
N ASP A 181 -6.92 45.41 24.05
CA ASP A 181 -8.34 45.03 24.01
C ASP A 181 -9.05 45.59 22.76
N SER A 182 -8.75 46.84 22.40
CA SER A 182 -9.29 47.46 21.19
C SER A 182 -8.78 46.74 19.94
N VAL A 183 -7.48 46.44 19.88
CA VAL A 183 -6.88 45.71 18.76
C VAL A 183 -7.51 44.32 18.61
N TYR A 184 -7.63 43.58 19.72
CA TYR A 184 -8.23 42.25 19.75
C TYR A 184 -9.70 42.27 19.29
N LYS A 185 -10.51 43.18 19.81
CA LYS A 185 -11.94 43.33 19.47
C LYS A 185 -12.14 43.68 18.01
N GLU A 186 -11.35 44.59 17.46
CA GLU A 186 -11.48 44.99 16.05
C GLU A 186 -11.07 43.86 15.10
N PHE A 187 -9.99 43.12 15.41
CA PHE A 187 -9.65 41.92 14.64
C PHE A 187 -10.73 40.85 14.75
N GLY A 188 -11.23 40.56 15.96
CA GLY A 188 -12.32 39.59 16.17
C GLY A 188 -13.63 39.99 15.49
N ALA A 189 -13.99 41.27 15.49
CA ALA A 189 -15.18 41.78 14.81
C ALA A 189 -15.06 41.70 13.29
N LYS A 190 -13.87 41.99 12.74
CA LYS A 190 -13.63 41.96 11.30
C LYS A 190 -13.56 40.53 10.74
N PHE A 191 -13.00 39.61 11.52
CA PHE A 191 -12.56 38.32 11.00
C PHE A 191 -13.15 37.09 11.71
N GLY A 192 -13.80 37.25 12.86
CA GLY A 192 -14.25 36.13 13.69
C GLY A 192 -13.10 35.41 14.40
N ILE A 193 -13.39 34.23 14.97
CA ILE A 193 -12.40 33.39 15.69
C ILE A 193 -11.53 32.60 14.70
N ASN A 194 -12.10 32.18 13.57
CA ASN A 194 -11.43 31.37 12.55
C ASN A 194 -11.59 32.01 11.16
N ILE A 195 -10.46 32.29 10.52
CA ILE A 195 -10.36 32.86 9.18
C ILE A 195 -9.85 31.78 8.25
N PRO A 196 -10.67 31.19 7.36
CA PRO A 196 -10.14 30.34 6.30
C PRO A 196 -9.27 31.20 5.37
N ILE A 197 -8.07 30.73 5.04
CA ILE A 197 -7.21 31.32 4.02
C ILE A 197 -7.58 30.63 2.70
N PRO A 198 -8.39 31.26 1.83
CA PRO A 198 -8.85 30.62 0.60
C PRO A 198 -7.70 30.44 -0.40
N VAL A 199 -7.89 29.47 -1.30
CA VAL A 199 -6.95 29.05 -2.35
C VAL A 199 -6.56 30.19 -3.31
N GLU A 200 -7.40 31.23 -3.42
CA GLU A 200 -7.10 32.43 -4.19
C GLU A 200 -7.50 33.72 -3.47
N THR A 201 -6.59 34.71 -3.55
CA THR A 201 -6.59 36.09 -3.03
C THR A 201 -6.21 36.35 -1.55
N PRO A 202 -4.90 36.26 -1.21
CA PRO A 202 -4.31 36.93 -0.02
C PRO A 202 -4.66 38.42 0.08
N ALA A 203 -5.00 39.06 -1.04
CA ALA A 203 -5.34 40.48 -1.11
C ALA A 203 -6.56 40.86 -0.25
N SER A 204 -7.60 40.02 -0.17
CA SER A 204 -8.81 40.33 0.60
C SER A 204 -8.54 40.34 2.11
N PHE A 205 -7.74 39.38 2.59
CA PHE A 205 -7.26 39.34 3.97
C PHE A 205 -6.45 40.60 4.29
N TRP A 206 -5.44 40.92 3.47
CA TRP A 206 -4.60 42.09 3.71
C TRP A 206 -5.35 43.42 3.62
N LEU A 207 -6.34 43.53 2.73
CA LEU A 207 -7.25 44.69 2.69
C LEU A 207 -8.09 44.80 3.97
N GLY A 208 -8.61 43.68 4.48
CA GLY A 208 -9.31 43.64 5.76
C GLY A 208 -8.40 44.01 6.93
N PHE A 209 -7.17 43.53 6.92
CA PHE A 209 -6.17 43.76 7.97
C PHE A 209 -5.76 45.24 7.97
N ASP A 210 -5.44 45.78 6.80
CA ASP A 210 -5.12 47.20 6.62
C ASP A 210 -6.31 48.10 7.00
N SER A 211 -7.55 47.66 6.78
CA SER A 211 -8.75 48.38 7.24
C SER A 211 -8.86 48.43 8.77
N VAL A 212 -8.53 47.35 9.48
CA VAL A 212 -8.52 47.32 10.95
C VAL A 212 -7.44 48.24 11.49
N ILE A 213 -6.23 48.17 10.93
CA ILE A 213 -5.11 49.04 11.31
C ILE A 213 -5.47 50.51 11.11
N LYS A 214 -6.01 50.89 9.94
CA LYS A 214 -6.44 52.27 9.67
C LYS A 214 -7.49 52.76 10.66
N LYS A 215 -8.45 51.91 11.03
CA LYS A 215 -9.48 52.26 12.01
C LYS A 215 -8.86 52.48 13.40
N LEU A 216 -7.99 51.59 13.84
CA LEU A 216 -7.28 51.73 15.12
C LEU A 216 -6.39 52.98 15.18
N GLU A 217 -5.76 53.36 14.06
CA GLU A 217 -5.02 54.62 13.93
C GLU A 217 -5.94 55.84 14.03
N GLN A 218 -7.06 55.84 13.31
CA GLN A 218 -8.07 56.91 13.35
C GLN A 218 -8.64 57.11 14.76
N ASP A 219 -8.92 56.02 15.47
CA ASP A 219 -9.48 56.02 16.82
C ASP A 219 -8.40 56.28 17.91
N GLN A 220 -7.14 56.52 17.51
CA GLN A 220 -5.98 56.67 18.39
C GLN A 220 -5.76 55.48 19.35
N LYS A 221 -6.28 54.31 18.99
CA LYS A 221 -6.09 53.03 19.70
C LYS A 221 -4.82 52.30 19.28
N LEU A 222 -4.24 52.71 18.15
CA LEU A 222 -2.90 52.37 17.68
C LEU A 222 -2.19 53.66 17.27
N VAL A 223 -1.06 53.96 17.90
CA VAL A 223 -0.27 55.16 17.63
C VAL A 223 1.14 54.72 17.26
N ILE A 224 1.55 55.01 16.02
CA ILE A 224 2.90 54.70 15.50
C ILE A 224 3.66 56.03 15.35
N LYS A 225 4.75 56.21 16.10
CA LYS A 225 5.63 57.38 16.02
C LYS A 225 7.00 56.96 15.53
N VAL A 226 7.49 57.58 14.45
CA VAL A 226 8.88 57.44 14.01
C VAL A 226 9.67 58.60 14.62
N THR A 227 10.58 58.32 15.54
CA THR A 227 11.20 59.32 16.44
C THR A 227 12.54 59.88 15.94
N GLU A 228 13.20 59.23 14.98
CA GLU A 228 14.40 59.74 14.27
C GLU A 228 14.32 59.32 12.79
N SER A 229 14.41 60.30 11.88
CA SER A 229 14.58 60.09 10.43
C SER A 229 15.97 60.56 10.03
N MET A 230 16.64 59.80 9.15
CA MET A 230 17.85 60.29 8.48
C MET A 230 17.48 61.51 7.60
N PRO A 231 18.36 62.51 7.44
CA PRO A 231 18.07 63.68 6.62
C PRO A 231 18.08 63.30 5.13
N SER A 232 16.94 62.92 4.55
CA SER A 232 16.76 62.78 3.09
C SER A 232 15.29 62.55 2.66
N ASP A 233 15.07 62.48 1.34
CA ASP A 233 13.82 62.11 0.64
C ASP A 233 13.31 60.68 0.95
N GLU A 234 13.93 59.95 1.88
CA GLU A 234 13.58 58.57 2.26
C GLU A 234 12.60 58.46 3.44
N ALA A 235 12.17 59.58 4.04
CA ALA A 235 11.23 59.61 5.17
C ALA A 235 9.89 58.89 4.89
N THR A 236 9.43 58.86 3.63
CA THR A 236 8.24 58.10 3.23
C THR A 236 8.49 56.59 3.27
N LYS A 237 9.68 56.14 2.83
CA LYS A 237 10.07 54.72 2.89
C LYS A 237 10.24 54.23 4.32
N GLU A 238 10.81 55.07 5.20
CA GLU A 238 10.94 54.76 6.62
C GLU A 238 9.58 54.54 7.31
N LYS A 239 8.59 55.39 6.99
CA LYS A 239 7.21 55.22 7.47
C LYS A 239 6.58 53.93 6.95
N ASP A 240 6.78 53.61 5.67
CA ASP A 240 6.28 52.36 5.10
C ASP A 240 6.91 51.13 5.77
N TRP A 241 8.22 51.16 6.04
CA TRP A 241 8.92 50.10 6.76
C TRP A 241 8.46 49.95 8.22
N ALA A 242 8.24 51.07 8.91
CA ALA A 242 7.70 51.08 10.27
C ALA A 242 6.29 50.47 10.31
N LEU A 243 5.45 50.85 9.36
CA LEU A 243 4.09 50.32 9.23
C LEU A 243 4.10 48.82 8.91
N GLN A 244 4.97 48.37 8.00
CA GLN A 244 5.11 46.95 7.66
C GLN A 244 5.55 46.14 8.88
N PHE A 245 6.55 46.62 9.63
CA PHE A 245 7.00 46.01 10.86
C PHE A 245 5.88 45.86 11.91
N VAL A 246 5.10 46.92 12.15
CA VAL A 246 3.98 46.87 13.10
C VAL A 246 2.94 45.83 12.69
N LYS A 247 2.64 45.74 11.39
CA LYS A 247 1.69 44.75 10.87
C LYS A 247 2.17 43.32 11.10
N GLU A 248 3.45 43.04 10.87
CA GLU A 248 4.07 41.73 11.12
C GLU A 248 3.96 41.33 12.59
N GLU A 249 4.34 42.23 13.51
CA GLU A 249 4.29 41.99 14.95
C GLU A 249 2.85 41.76 15.45
N LEU A 250 1.91 42.59 15.00
CA LEU A 250 0.49 42.42 15.36
C LEU A 250 -0.07 41.09 14.83
N LEU A 251 0.28 40.69 13.60
CA LEU A 251 -0.16 39.41 13.05
C LEU A 251 0.39 38.23 13.88
N LYS A 252 1.70 38.22 14.18
CA LYS A 252 2.34 37.17 15.00
C LYS A 252 1.78 37.14 16.42
N MET A 253 1.42 38.30 16.96
CA MET A 253 0.91 38.40 18.33
C MET A 253 -0.54 37.94 18.46
N PHE A 254 -1.40 38.24 17.49
CA PHE A 254 -2.84 37.99 17.61
C PHE A 254 -3.34 36.73 16.91
N PHE A 255 -2.59 36.16 15.96
CA PHE A 255 -3.06 35.02 15.17
C PHE A 255 -2.16 33.78 15.32
N ASN A 256 -2.78 32.61 15.26
CA ASN A 256 -2.14 31.32 15.02
C ASN A 256 -2.57 30.80 13.66
N ALA A 257 -1.67 30.24 12.86
CA ALA A 257 -2.10 29.49 11.67
C ALA A 257 -2.34 28.01 12.01
N THR A 258 -3.32 27.38 11.38
CA THR A 258 -3.61 25.94 11.52
C THR A 258 -4.07 25.32 10.21
N ILE A 259 -3.73 24.05 9.99
CA ILE A 259 -4.20 23.23 8.85
C ILE A 259 -5.49 22.47 9.21
N LYS A 260 -5.77 22.33 10.51
CA LYS A 260 -7.00 21.74 11.03
C LYS A 260 -7.46 22.56 12.25
N PRO A 261 -8.57 23.31 12.16
CA PRO A 261 -9.16 23.94 13.34
C PRO A 261 -9.34 22.89 14.44
N ASN A 262 -8.87 23.17 15.66
CA ASN A 262 -9.05 22.33 16.86
C ASN A 262 -8.39 20.93 16.87
N ALA A 263 -7.40 20.62 16.03
CA ALA A 263 -6.69 19.33 16.12
C ALA A 263 -5.57 19.36 17.19
N GLU A 264 -5.50 18.32 18.04
CA GLU A 264 -4.41 18.18 19.01
C GLU A 264 -3.03 18.11 18.33
N SER A 265 -2.11 18.91 18.87
CA SER A 265 -0.85 19.26 18.22
C SER A 265 0.21 18.16 18.37
N ASN A 266 0.53 17.46 17.29
CA ASN A 266 1.85 16.82 17.16
C ASN A 266 2.89 17.87 16.68
N GLU A 267 4.18 17.62 16.87
CA GLU A 267 5.26 18.56 16.50
C GLU A 267 5.25 18.91 15.00
N GLN A 268 4.81 17.98 14.16
CA GLN A 268 4.69 18.14 12.70
C GLN A 268 3.62 19.17 12.34
N ALA A 269 2.47 19.15 13.00
CA ALA A 269 1.40 20.14 12.81
C ALA A 269 1.83 21.54 13.25
N LYS A 270 2.58 21.66 14.37
CA LYS A 270 3.10 22.96 14.84
C LYS A 270 4.09 23.58 13.86
N SER A 271 4.99 22.78 13.30
CA SER A 271 5.95 23.23 12.29
C SER A 271 5.24 23.71 11.02
N ALA A 272 4.24 22.97 10.54
CA ALA A 272 3.48 23.34 9.35
C ALA A 272 2.62 24.60 9.59
N SER A 273 2.03 24.76 10.78
CA SER A 273 1.35 25.98 11.23
C SER A 273 2.27 27.21 11.21
N ALA A 274 3.46 27.14 11.80
CA ALA A 274 4.41 28.25 11.78
C ALA A 274 4.80 28.64 10.34
N SER A 275 4.95 27.64 9.46
CA SER A 275 5.26 27.82 8.04
C SER A 275 4.21 28.62 7.28
N ILE A 276 2.93 28.35 7.57
CA ILE A 276 1.82 29.07 6.94
C ILE A 276 1.81 30.53 7.36
N LEU A 277 1.95 30.81 8.66
CA LEU A 277 1.91 32.18 9.18
C LEU A 277 3.02 33.04 8.56
N GLU A 278 4.23 32.49 8.47
CA GLU A 278 5.37 33.16 7.86
C GLU A 278 5.20 33.34 6.32
N SER A 279 4.58 32.38 5.62
CA SER A 279 4.25 32.54 4.20
C SER A 279 3.25 33.66 3.96
N LEU A 280 2.22 33.78 4.80
CA LEU A 280 1.25 34.86 4.70
C LEU A 280 1.94 36.22 4.84
N ILE A 281 2.88 36.35 5.77
CA ILE A 281 3.67 37.56 5.97
C ILE A 281 4.48 37.90 4.70
N GLY A 282 5.17 36.93 4.11
CA GLY A 282 5.95 37.13 2.89
C GLY A 282 5.13 37.48 1.63
N SER A 283 3.85 37.11 1.58
CA SER A 283 2.99 37.28 0.40
C SER A 283 2.57 38.73 0.07
N LYS A 284 2.88 39.70 0.95
CA LYS A 284 2.38 41.08 0.82
C LYS A 284 3.13 41.92 -0.23
N ASP A 285 4.39 41.57 -0.50
CA ASP A 285 5.29 42.37 -1.35
C ASP A 285 5.28 41.94 -2.83
N GLU A 286 4.60 40.84 -3.18
CA GLU A 286 4.61 40.30 -4.54
C GLU A 286 3.29 40.56 -5.30
N LYS A 287 3.36 41.38 -6.34
CA LYS A 287 2.29 41.51 -7.36
C LYS A 287 2.16 40.28 -8.28
N GLY A 288 2.51 39.08 -7.83
CA GLY A 288 2.44 37.88 -8.66
C GLY A 288 2.55 36.62 -7.82
N LYS A 289 1.56 35.73 -8.00
CA LYS A 289 1.42 34.38 -7.42
C LYS A 289 1.19 34.36 -5.90
N GLY A 290 -0.09 34.26 -5.52
CA GLY A 290 -0.50 34.05 -4.12
C GLY A 290 0.07 32.78 -3.52
N GLY A 291 0.32 32.82 -2.21
CA GLY A 291 0.86 31.72 -1.42
C GLY A 291 0.07 30.41 -1.60
N LEU A 292 0.77 29.32 -1.88
CA LEU A 292 0.26 28.01 -2.26
C LEU A 292 0.00 27.12 -1.03
N PHE A 293 -0.75 27.64 -0.05
CA PHE A 293 -1.27 26.84 1.07
C PHE A 293 -2.78 26.68 0.96
N PRO A 294 -3.26 25.80 0.07
CA PRO A 294 -4.66 25.39 0.09
C PRO A 294 -4.93 24.75 1.46
N CYS A 295 -5.96 25.24 2.14
CA CYS A 295 -6.55 24.63 3.34
C CYS A 295 -5.97 25.03 4.71
N ALA A 296 -5.35 26.20 4.84
CA ALA A 296 -5.01 26.75 6.16
C ALA A 296 -6.08 27.71 6.69
N SER A 297 -6.18 27.86 8.01
CA SER A 297 -6.96 28.90 8.67
C SER A 297 -6.11 29.67 9.67
N LEU A 298 -6.32 30.98 9.77
CA LEU A 298 -5.84 31.77 10.90
C LEU A 298 -6.88 31.71 12.01
N GLU A 299 -6.44 31.35 13.21
CA GLU A 299 -7.24 31.40 14.42
C GLU A 299 -6.78 32.60 15.26
N LEU A 300 -7.72 33.44 15.67
CA LEU A 300 -7.42 34.51 16.61
C LEU A 300 -7.08 33.88 17.97
N LYS A 301 -5.89 34.18 18.51
CA LYS A 301 -5.42 33.60 19.78
C LYS A 301 -6.41 33.93 20.88
N VAL A 302 -6.98 32.91 21.52
CA VAL A 302 -7.88 33.12 22.67
C VAL A 302 -7.06 33.69 23.83
N VAL A 303 -7.30 34.96 24.17
CA VAL A 303 -6.66 35.62 25.30
C VAL A 303 -7.71 35.90 26.37
N ASN A 304 -7.48 35.39 27.59
CA ASN A 304 -8.23 35.85 28.76
C ASN A 304 -7.72 37.24 29.15
N ILE A 305 -8.48 38.27 28.78
CA ILE A 305 -8.15 39.67 29.06
C ILE A 305 -8.76 40.02 30.42
N THR A 306 -7.93 39.96 31.47
CA THR A 306 -8.32 40.41 32.82
C THR A 306 -7.85 41.84 33.13
N GLU A 307 -7.04 42.47 32.26
CA GLU A 307 -6.45 43.80 32.49
C GLU A 307 -6.29 44.60 31.17
N HIS A 308 -6.42 45.94 31.24
CA HIS A 308 -6.12 46.86 30.13
C HIS A 308 -4.61 46.89 29.86
N LYS A 309 -4.16 46.12 28.87
CA LYS A 309 -2.75 46.09 28.48
C LYS A 309 -2.47 47.13 27.40
N THR A 310 -1.50 48.00 27.65
CA THR A 310 -0.88 48.84 26.62
C THR A 310 0.33 48.11 26.06
N LEU A 311 0.37 47.94 24.74
CA LEU A 311 1.51 47.40 24.02
C LEU A 311 2.45 48.56 23.68
N SER A 312 3.69 48.49 24.13
CA SER A 312 4.71 49.50 23.81
C SER A 312 5.95 48.83 23.22
N PHE A 313 6.28 49.19 21.99
CA PHE A 313 7.51 48.77 21.32
C PHE A 313 8.37 50.00 21.08
N ASN A 314 9.56 50.05 21.67
CA ASN A 314 10.61 51.01 21.31
C ASN A 314 11.70 50.25 20.56
N TYR A 315 12.00 50.71 19.35
CA TYR A 315 13.08 50.16 18.55
C TYR A 315 14.12 51.25 18.34
N THR A 316 15.40 50.99 18.65
CA THR A 316 16.51 51.92 18.39
C THR A 316 17.77 51.10 18.10
N SER A 317 18.04 50.77 16.83
CA SER A 317 19.34 50.32 16.27
C SER A 317 19.15 49.43 15.03
N SER A 318 20.19 49.30 14.22
CA SER A 318 20.36 48.18 13.28
C SER A 318 20.44 46.88 14.08
N LYS A 319 19.41 46.03 13.98
CA LYS A 319 19.35 44.75 14.68
C LYS A 319 19.36 43.62 13.67
N ALA A 320 19.99 42.52 14.06
CA ALA A 320 19.77 41.23 13.43
C ALA A 320 18.31 40.81 13.72
N ILE A 321 17.49 40.69 12.68
CA ILE A 321 16.15 40.12 12.77
C ILE A 321 16.07 38.85 11.92
N THR A 322 15.27 37.91 12.39
CA THR A 322 14.99 36.68 11.65
C THR A 322 13.79 36.90 10.74
N GLN A 323 13.98 36.62 9.47
CA GLN A 323 12.98 36.63 8.42
C GLN A 323 12.67 35.19 8.01
N ALA A 324 11.52 35.01 7.39
CA ALA A 324 11.12 33.73 6.84
C ALA A 324 11.05 33.77 5.31
N ALA A 325 11.41 32.65 4.70
CA ALA A 325 11.31 32.41 3.27
C ALA A 325 10.51 31.14 3.05
N VAL A 326 9.54 31.21 2.14
CA VAL A 326 8.64 30.09 1.84
C VAL A 326 8.64 29.72 0.35
N PRO A 327 9.78 29.21 -0.18
CA PRO A 327 9.80 28.66 -1.53
C PRO A 327 8.81 27.49 -1.67
N GLN A 328 7.99 27.50 -2.71
CA GLN A 328 6.94 26.49 -2.88
C GLN A 328 6.58 26.25 -4.35
N ASN A 329 6.11 25.05 -4.67
CA ASN A 329 5.63 24.71 -6.01
C ASN A 329 4.71 23.47 -5.99
N PHE A 330 3.91 23.30 -7.04
CA PHE A 330 3.18 22.05 -7.28
C PHE A 330 4.10 20.99 -7.90
N ILE A 331 3.83 19.73 -7.55
CA ILE A 331 4.36 18.57 -8.26
C ILE A 331 3.40 18.28 -9.42
N GLY A 332 3.71 18.79 -10.60
CA GLY A 332 3.01 18.48 -11.85
C GLY A 332 3.98 18.31 -13.00
N THR A 333 3.48 18.15 -14.23
CA THR A 333 4.32 17.81 -15.40
C THR A 333 5.49 18.77 -15.61
N ASP A 334 5.26 20.07 -15.34
CA ASP A 334 6.25 21.13 -15.57
C ASP A 334 7.43 21.04 -14.58
N THR A 335 7.15 20.59 -13.36
CA THR A 335 8.14 20.42 -12.29
C THR A 335 8.79 19.04 -12.34
N LEU A 336 8.01 18.01 -12.66
CA LEU A 336 8.46 16.61 -12.69
C LEU A 336 9.35 16.30 -13.90
N LYS A 337 8.99 16.85 -15.08
CA LYS A 337 9.71 16.63 -16.35
C LYS A 337 10.04 15.15 -16.64
N ALA A 338 9.15 14.24 -16.22
CA ALA A 338 9.30 12.80 -16.39
C ALA A 338 8.06 12.20 -17.07
N GLN A 339 8.26 11.17 -17.90
CA GLN A 339 7.17 10.40 -18.48
C GLN A 339 6.69 9.32 -17.51
N LYS A 340 5.42 8.89 -17.67
CA LYS A 340 4.80 7.82 -16.88
C LYS A 340 5.33 6.43 -17.29
N GLU A 341 6.61 6.20 -17.05
CA GLU A 341 7.31 4.97 -17.38
C GLU A 341 8.37 4.63 -16.33
N LYS A 342 8.98 3.44 -16.43
CA LYS A 342 10.08 3.06 -15.54
C LYS A 342 11.28 3.99 -15.78
N PRO A 343 11.97 4.47 -14.71
CA PRO A 343 11.81 4.10 -13.30
C PRO A 343 10.84 4.98 -12.50
N TYR A 344 10.23 6.00 -13.11
CA TYR A 344 9.43 7.02 -12.44
C TYR A 344 8.04 6.55 -12.03
N PHE A 345 7.44 5.62 -12.79
CA PHE A 345 6.15 5.01 -12.48
C PHE A 345 6.23 3.48 -12.59
N ILE A 346 5.78 2.79 -11.54
CA ILE A 346 5.70 1.32 -11.50
C ILE A 346 4.32 0.93 -10.99
N GLU A 347 3.62 0.09 -11.74
CA GLU A 347 2.37 -0.52 -11.29
C GLU A 347 2.61 -1.98 -10.92
N VAL A 348 2.15 -2.39 -9.73
CA VAL A 348 2.35 -3.73 -9.16
C VAL A 348 1.01 -4.31 -8.76
N ASN A 349 0.70 -5.53 -9.22
CA ASN A 349 -0.41 -6.29 -8.67
C ASN A 349 0.10 -7.15 -7.51
N VAL A 350 -0.40 -6.92 -6.30
CA VAL A 350 0.02 -7.65 -5.09
C VAL A 350 -0.70 -8.98 -4.93
N ASN A 351 -1.70 -9.30 -5.76
CA ASN A 351 -2.28 -10.64 -5.88
C ASN A 351 -1.37 -11.60 -6.67
N ASP A 352 -0.06 -11.37 -6.67
CA ASP A 352 0.90 -12.26 -7.32
C ASP A 352 0.66 -13.71 -6.82
N PRO A 353 0.61 -14.72 -7.71
CA PRO A 353 0.47 -16.12 -7.33
C PRO A 353 1.48 -16.56 -6.25
N PHE A 354 2.63 -15.88 -6.14
CA PHE A 354 3.58 -16.03 -5.05
C PHE A 354 2.96 -15.94 -3.66
N PHE A 355 1.97 -15.06 -3.45
CA PHE A 355 1.29 -14.88 -2.17
C PHE A 355 0.01 -15.74 -2.04
N GLN A 356 -0.48 -16.32 -3.15
CA GLN A 356 -1.70 -17.13 -3.14
C GLN A 356 -1.40 -18.57 -2.69
N LYS A 357 -2.06 -19.01 -1.61
CA LYS A 357 -1.99 -20.39 -1.12
C LYS A 357 -3.30 -21.12 -1.43
N ILE A 358 -3.19 -22.40 -1.76
CA ILE A 358 -4.32 -23.33 -1.86
C ILE A 358 -4.11 -24.44 -0.82
N GLU A 359 -5.18 -24.85 -0.16
CA GLU A 359 -5.17 -26.02 0.73
C GLU A 359 -5.47 -27.27 -0.12
N LEU A 360 -4.48 -28.12 -0.29
CA LEU A 360 -4.66 -29.43 -0.92
C LEU A 360 -5.03 -30.45 0.16
N GLN A 361 -6.20 -31.08 0.01
CA GLN A 361 -6.74 -32.09 0.92
C GLN A 361 -6.95 -33.42 0.16
N ILE A 362 -6.38 -34.49 0.69
CA ILE A 362 -6.47 -35.84 0.13
C ILE A 362 -7.02 -36.77 1.21
N PHE A 363 -8.19 -37.36 0.95
CA PHE A 363 -8.79 -38.38 1.79
C PHE A 363 -8.28 -39.77 1.37
N GLY A 364 -7.89 -40.58 2.36
CA GLY A 364 -7.66 -42.00 2.15
C GLY A 364 -8.96 -42.73 1.82
N PRO A 365 -8.88 -43.99 1.33
CA PRO A 365 -10.07 -44.79 1.13
C PRO A 365 -10.71 -45.18 2.46
N ASP A 366 -12.01 -45.42 2.44
CA ASP A 366 -12.73 -46.11 3.51
C ASP A 366 -12.95 -47.58 3.15
N GLY A 367 -13.38 -48.38 4.13
CA GLY A 367 -13.66 -49.80 3.93
C GLY A 367 -12.40 -50.65 3.89
N PHE A 368 -11.38 -50.29 4.68
CA PHE A 368 -10.12 -51.05 4.73
C PHE A 368 -10.33 -52.52 5.06
N GLU A 369 -11.19 -52.83 6.03
CA GLU A 369 -11.55 -54.21 6.36
C GLU A 369 -12.50 -54.83 5.33
N GLU A 370 -13.51 -54.09 4.86
CA GLU A 370 -14.52 -54.58 3.92
C GLU A 370 -13.91 -55.05 2.59
N PHE A 371 -13.06 -54.21 2.00
CA PHE A 371 -12.41 -54.47 0.71
C PHE A 371 -11.06 -55.19 0.87
N GLY A 372 -10.63 -55.47 2.10
CA GLY A 372 -9.34 -56.09 2.39
C GLY A 372 -8.15 -55.23 1.98
N ILE A 373 -8.26 -53.90 2.07
CA ILE A 373 -7.17 -52.97 1.82
C ILE A 373 -6.18 -53.09 2.99
N LYS A 374 -4.89 -53.11 2.67
CA LYS A 374 -3.78 -53.10 3.63
C LYS A 374 -3.23 -51.69 3.80
N ALA A 375 -3.05 -50.99 2.68
CA ALA A 375 -2.50 -49.64 2.67
C ALA A 375 -2.93 -48.92 1.38
N ALA A 376 -3.07 -47.60 1.44
CA ALA A 376 -3.24 -46.77 0.26
C ALA A 376 -2.28 -45.58 0.31
N ALA A 377 -1.61 -45.29 -0.80
CA ALA A 377 -0.66 -44.20 -0.92
C ALA A 377 -1.00 -43.31 -2.13
N PHE A 378 -0.48 -42.09 -2.12
CA PHE A 378 -0.60 -41.20 -3.26
C PHE A 378 0.69 -40.45 -3.55
N GLN A 379 0.78 -39.99 -4.80
CA GLN A 379 1.69 -38.96 -5.25
C GLN A 379 0.87 -37.94 -6.05
N ALA A 380 0.89 -36.68 -5.61
CA ALA A 380 0.26 -35.57 -6.32
C ALA A 380 1.35 -34.63 -6.86
N SER A 381 1.32 -34.33 -8.15
CA SER A 381 2.23 -33.36 -8.77
C SER A 381 1.46 -32.10 -9.14
N TYR A 382 2.00 -30.94 -8.76
CA TYR A 382 1.40 -29.63 -9.06
C TYR A 382 2.46 -28.53 -9.03
N ASN A 383 2.51 -27.67 -10.05
CA ASN A 383 3.43 -26.53 -10.13
C ASN A 383 4.90 -26.98 -9.95
N ASN A 384 5.30 -28.01 -10.68
CA ASN A 384 6.63 -28.66 -10.61
C ASN A 384 7.04 -29.20 -9.23
N ASN A 385 6.11 -29.29 -8.27
CA ASN A 385 6.34 -29.86 -6.96
C ASN A 385 5.62 -31.21 -6.85
N ILE A 386 6.23 -32.13 -6.11
CA ILE A 386 5.68 -33.45 -5.81
C ILE A 386 5.28 -33.49 -4.33
N TYR A 387 4.07 -33.96 -4.07
CA TYR A 387 3.49 -34.11 -2.74
C TYR A 387 3.15 -35.57 -2.50
N THR A 388 3.54 -36.07 -1.32
CA THR A 388 3.30 -37.44 -0.88
C THR A 388 3.20 -37.47 0.65
N SER A 389 2.77 -38.59 1.21
CA SER A 389 2.64 -38.84 2.65
C SER A 389 2.94 -40.28 2.99
N ASP A 390 2.94 -40.59 4.29
CA ASP A 390 2.80 -41.97 4.74
C ASP A 390 1.50 -42.58 4.21
N ALA A 391 1.50 -43.89 4.00
CA ALA A 391 0.34 -44.59 3.50
C ALA A 391 -0.80 -44.58 4.52
N PHE A 392 -2.03 -44.37 4.03
CA PHE A 392 -3.25 -44.58 4.79
C PHE A 392 -3.40 -46.06 5.10
N THR A 393 -3.76 -46.39 6.33
CA THR A 393 -3.87 -47.78 6.82
C THR A 393 -5.17 -48.05 7.58
N GLU A 394 -6.02 -47.03 7.74
CA GLU A 394 -7.30 -47.09 8.44
C GLU A 394 -8.26 -46.04 7.85
N ASP A 395 -9.56 -46.26 8.07
CA ASP A 395 -10.65 -45.42 7.57
C ASP A 395 -10.60 -43.99 8.13
N GLY A 396 -11.21 -43.04 7.41
CA GLY A 396 -11.38 -41.65 7.87
C GLY A 396 -10.09 -40.84 7.97
N LYS A 397 -8.97 -41.31 7.40
CA LYS A 397 -7.71 -40.56 7.35
C LYS A 397 -7.65 -39.58 6.21
N GLU A 398 -6.95 -38.49 6.45
CA GLU A 398 -6.74 -37.44 5.48
C GLU A 398 -5.33 -36.84 5.60
N TRP A 399 -4.88 -36.24 4.51
CA TRP A 399 -3.67 -35.46 4.42
C TRP A 399 -4.01 -34.06 3.92
N ARG A 400 -3.46 -33.03 4.57
CA ARG A 400 -3.67 -31.62 4.22
C ARG A 400 -2.35 -30.88 4.11
N LYS A 401 -2.22 -30.00 3.11
CA LYS A 401 -1.08 -29.11 2.99
C LYS A 401 -1.44 -27.81 2.29
N ASN A 402 -0.98 -26.70 2.85
CA ASN A 402 -1.00 -25.40 2.18
C ASN A 402 0.15 -25.32 1.18
N ILE A 403 -0.17 -25.11 -0.10
CA ILE A 403 0.80 -25.04 -1.19
C ILE A 403 0.63 -23.77 -2.01
N ALA A 404 1.68 -23.33 -2.70
CA ALA A 404 1.62 -22.14 -3.54
C ALA A 404 0.80 -22.42 -4.81
N ARG A 405 -0.05 -21.46 -5.21
CA ARG A 405 -0.80 -21.56 -6.46
C ARG A 405 0.14 -21.48 -7.67
N SER A 406 -0.15 -22.26 -8.70
CA SER A 406 0.57 -22.15 -9.98
C SER A 406 0.36 -20.78 -10.62
N LYS A 407 1.38 -20.30 -11.35
CA LYS A 407 1.25 -19.13 -12.24
C LYS A 407 0.41 -19.46 -13.48
N ASP A 408 0.38 -20.73 -13.89
CA ASP A 408 -0.52 -21.19 -14.94
C ASP A 408 -1.93 -21.41 -14.35
N LYS A 409 -2.91 -20.67 -14.87
CA LYS A 409 -4.31 -20.74 -14.42
C LYS A 409 -4.98 -22.06 -14.77
N ASN A 410 -4.45 -22.82 -15.72
CA ASN A 410 -4.99 -24.10 -16.18
C ASN A 410 -4.23 -25.31 -15.62
N GLU A 411 -3.26 -25.10 -14.72
CA GLU A 411 -2.53 -26.19 -14.06
C GLU A 411 -3.50 -27.11 -13.30
N LEU A 412 -3.45 -28.39 -13.60
CA LEU A 412 -4.20 -29.45 -12.92
C LEU A 412 -3.30 -30.22 -11.97
N PHE A 413 -3.88 -30.78 -10.90
CA PHE A 413 -3.20 -31.78 -10.09
C PHE A 413 -3.08 -33.08 -10.89
N ASP A 414 -1.87 -33.62 -11.02
CA ASP A 414 -1.61 -34.95 -11.58
C ASP A 414 -1.41 -35.95 -10.44
N LEU A 415 -2.41 -36.82 -10.24
CA LEU A 415 -2.45 -37.77 -9.13
C LEU A 415 -2.16 -39.20 -9.60
N GLN A 416 -1.32 -39.87 -8.82
CA GLN A 416 -1.09 -41.31 -8.89
C GLN A 416 -1.41 -41.92 -7.53
N GLY A 417 -2.40 -42.81 -7.49
CA GLY A 417 -2.81 -43.53 -6.28
C GLY A 417 -2.36 -44.99 -6.35
N GLU A 418 -1.92 -45.54 -5.22
CA GLU A 418 -1.60 -46.96 -5.07
C GLU A 418 -2.47 -47.57 -3.98
N PHE A 419 -3.13 -48.69 -4.28
CA PHE A 419 -3.87 -49.48 -3.32
C PHE A 419 -3.19 -50.84 -3.16
N ILE A 420 -2.80 -51.17 -1.93
CA ILE A 420 -2.19 -52.45 -1.56
C ILE A 420 -3.24 -53.24 -0.78
N PHE A 421 -3.45 -54.50 -1.15
CA PHE A 421 -4.47 -55.36 -0.56
C PHE A 421 -3.85 -56.48 0.30
N LYS A 422 -4.59 -56.92 1.31
CA LYS A 422 -4.30 -58.11 2.11
C LYS A 422 -4.37 -59.35 1.22
N SER A 423 -3.66 -60.41 1.62
CA SER A 423 -3.68 -61.69 0.89
C SER A 423 -5.09 -62.31 0.89
N ALA A 424 -5.41 -63.13 -0.13
CA ALA A 424 -6.69 -63.82 -0.21
C ALA A 424 -6.97 -64.72 1.02
N SER A 425 -5.93 -65.29 1.65
CA SER A 425 -6.08 -66.04 2.91
C SER A 425 -6.45 -65.18 4.11
N SER A 426 -6.15 -63.88 4.09
CA SER A 426 -6.42 -62.96 5.18
C SER A 426 -7.74 -62.19 5.00
N SER A 427 -8.09 -61.81 3.77
CA SER A 427 -9.28 -60.99 3.48
C SER A 427 -10.41 -61.75 2.78
N GLY A 428 -10.15 -62.96 2.27
CA GLY A 428 -11.10 -63.71 1.44
C GLY A 428 -11.22 -63.22 -0.01
N TRP A 429 -10.65 -62.04 -0.33
CA TRP A 429 -10.70 -61.45 -1.67
C TRP A 429 -9.58 -61.97 -2.57
N GLU A 430 -9.94 -62.68 -3.65
CA GLU A 430 -9.01 -63.03 -4.74
C GLU A 430 -8.72 -61.80 -5.62
N GLY A 431 -7.49 -61.65 -6.10
CA GLY A 431 -7.06 -60.52 -6.93
C GLY A 431 -5.58 -60.20 -6.80
N ASN A 432 -5.07 -59.26 -7.59
CA ASN A 432 -3.71 -58.77 -7.43
C ASN A 432 -3.49 -58.10 -6.06
N SER A 433 -2.25 -58.15 -5.58
CA SER A 433 -1.85 -57.54 -4.30
C SER A 433 -1.79 -56.02 -4.33
N SER A 434 -1.73 -55.40 -5.52
CA SER A 434 -1.61 -53.96 -5.68
C SER A 434 -2.25 -53.48 -6.99
N TYR A 435 -2.86 -52.29 -6.95
CA TYR A 435 -3.39 -51.60 -8.13
C TYR A 435 -3.01 -50.11 -8.10
N GLN A 436 -2.85 -49.54 -9.29
CA GLN A 436 -2.39 -48.16 -9.49
C GLN A 436 -3.46 -47.38 -10.27
N SER A 437 -3.84 -46.21 -9.77
CA SER A 437 -4.75 -45.28 -10.43
C SER A 437 -3.98 -44.02 -10.86
N LYS A 438 -4.37 -43.44 -12.01
CA LYS A 438 -3.81 -42.17 -12.49
C LYS A 438 -4.92 -41.29 -13.05
N PHE A 439 -5.00 -40.05 -12.58
CA PHE A 439 -5.99 -39.08 -13.06
C PHE A 439 -5.53 -37.64 -12.82
N LYS A 440 -6.14 -36.71 -13.57
CA LYS A 440 -5.92 -35.26 -13.41
C LYS A 440 -7.19 -34.57 -12.93
N THR A 441 -7.04 -33.56 -12.08
CA THR A 441 -8.18 -32.81 -11.55
C THR A 441 -7.84 -31.36 -11.22
N ALA A 442 -8.84 -30.48 -11.30
CA ALA A 442 -8.75 -29.11 -10.82
C ALA A 442 -9.16 -28.99 -9.33
N SER A 443 -9.74 -30.06 -8.76
CA SER A 443 -10.19 -30.07 -7.37
C SER A 443 -9.01 -30.03 -6.40
N THR A 444 -9.14 -29.21 -5.36
CA THR A 444 -8.20 -29.18 -4.23
C THR A 444 -8.56 -30.21 -3.15
N THR A 445 -9.71 -30.87 -3.30
CA THR A 445 -10.21 -31.89 -2.39
C THR A 445 -10.40 -33.19 -3.17
N ILE A 446 -9.61 -34.21 -2.84
CA ILE A 446 -9.51 -35.45 -3.61
C ILE A 446 -9.73 -36.64 -2.68
N GLY A 447 -10.61 -37.57 -3.07
CA GLY A 447 -10.76 -38.86 -2.40
C GLY A 447 -10.06 -39.97 -3.18
N LEU A 448 -9.27 -40.77 -2.48
CA LEU A 448 -8.77 -42.04 -3.02
C LEU A 448 -9.85 -43.10 -2.84
N ASP A 449 -10.50 -43.50 -3.93
CA ASP A 449 -11.53 -44.55 -3.89
C ASP A 449 -11.13 -45.71 -4.83
N PRO A 450 -10.94 -46.94 -4.30
CA PRO A 450 -10.63 -48.10 -5.14
C PRO A 450 -11.74 -48.43 -6.13
N ASN A 451 -13.01 -48.08 -5.86
CA ASN A 451 -14.13 -48.36 -6.78
C ASN A 451 -14.07 -47.56 -8.09
N ASN A 452 -13.29 -46.47 -8.12
CA ASN A 452 -13.02 -45.73 -9.36
C ASN A 452 -12.17 -46.54 -10.35
N LEU A 453 -11.48 -47.60 -9.89
CA LEU A 453 -10.59 -48.44 -10.71
C LEU A 453 -11.02 -49.91 -10.71
N LEU A 454 -11.56 -50.39 -9.59
CA LEU A 454 -11.80 -51.80 -9.32
C LEU A 454 -13.29 -52.08 -9.19
N THR A 455 -13.68 -53.27 -9.62
CA THR A 455 -14.98 -53.86 -9.30
C THR A 455 -14.76 -54.95 -8.25
N PHE A 456 -15.56 -54.89 -7.18
CA PHE A 456 -15.58 -55.88 -6.10
C PHE A 456 -16.81 -56.77 -6.29
N ASN A 457 -16.59 -58.04 -6.61
CA ASN A 457 -17.64 -59.00 -6.93
C ASN A 457 -17.71 -60.12 -5.89
N GLU A 458 -18.93 -60.54 -5.59
CA GLU A 458 -19.21 -61.66 -4.70
C GLU A 458 -20.16 -62.64 -5.39
N ILE A 459 -19.83 -63.93 -5.34
CA ILE A 459 -20.70 -65.02 -5.83
C ILE A 459 -21.04 -65.89 -4.64
N ASP A 460 -22.30 -65.83 -4.22
CA ASP A 460 -22.81 -66.71 -3.18
C ASP A 460 -23.12 -68.10 -3.74
N ILE A 461 -22.67 -69.12 -3.02
CA ILE A 461 -22.80 -70.53 -3.39
C ILE A 461 -23.56 -71.23 -2.28
N PHE A 462 -24.70 -71.82 -2.61
CA PHE A 462 -25.57 -72.45 -1.62
C PHE A 462 -26.43 -73.57 -2.19
N LEU A 463 -26.94 -74.40 -1.29
CA LEU A 463 -27.83 -75.52 -1.62
C LEU A 463 -29.25 -74.99 -1.86
N ASP A 464 -29.94 -75.52 -2.88
CA ASP A 464 -31.36 -75.27 -3.05
C ASP A 464 -32.15 -75.67 -1.78
N ARG A 465 -33.25 -74.98 -1.49
CA ARG A 465 -34.08 -75.28 -0.31
C ARG A 465 -34.67 -76.70 -0.35
N GLN A 466 -34.81 -77.29 -1.54
CA GLN A 466 -35.32 -78.65 -1.75
C GLN A 466 -34.20 -79.70 -1.82
N PHE A 467 -32.94 -79.31 -1.60
CA PHE A 467 -31.80 -80.22 -1.67
C PHE A 467 -31.84 -81.28 -0.55
N SER A 468 -31.83 -82.57 -0.92
CA SER A 468 -31.73 -83.69 0.03
C SER A 468 -30.38 -84.40 -0.09
N TRP A 469 -29.82 -84.75 1.07
CA TRP A 469 -28.58 -85.52 1.18
C TRP A 469 -28.77 -87.03 1.01
N ASP A 470 -30.00 -87.54 0.87
CA ASP A 470 -30.27 -88.99 0.79
C ASP A 470 -29.54 -89.69 -0.36
N LYS A 471 -29.19 -88.96 -1.42
CA LYS A 471 -28.54 -89.48 -2.63
C LYS A 471 -27.07 -89.08 -2.78
N TYR A 472 -26.57 -88.15 -1.95
CA TYR A 472 -25.27 -87.51 -2.15
C TYR A 472 -24.45 -87.52 -0.86
N ASN A 473 -23.17 -87.91 -0.95
CA ASN A 473 -22.22 -87.80 0.17
C ASN A 473 -21.64 -86.39 0.27
N GLN A 474 -21.40 -85.76 -0.88
CA GLN A 474 -20.74 -84.45 -0.97
C GLN A 474 -21.04 -83.81 -2.32
N VAL A 475 -21.10 -82.47 -2.34
CA VAL A 475 -21.11 -81.67 -3.56
C VAL A 475 -19.88 -80.77 -3.58
N LEU A 476 -19.20 -80.71 -4.73
CA LEU A 476 -18.07 -79.83 -4.97
C LEU A 476 -18.44 -78.83 -6.06
N VAL A 477 -18.27 -77.54 -5.78
CA VAL A 477 -18.35 -76.48 -6.79
C VAL A 477 -16.94 -76.03 -7.10
N GLU A 478 -16.51 -76.23 -8.33
CA GLU A 478 -15.21 -75.78 -8.83
C GLU A 478 -15.41 -74.52 -9.67
N LEU A 479 -14.82 -73.41 -9.25
CA LEU A 479 -14.74 -72.17 -10.03
C LEU A 479 -13.43 -72.13 -10.79
N THR A 480 -13.47 -71.79 -12.06
CA THR A 480 -12.30 -71.58 -12.91
C THR A 480 -12.35 -70.17 -13.51
N TYR A 481 -11.28 -69.40 -13.36
CA TYR A 481 -11.21 -68.02 -13.82
C TYR A 481 -9.80 -67.65 -14.30
N LEU A 482 -9.70 -66.59 -15.08
CA LEU A 482 -8.44 -65.94 -15.42
C LEU A 482 -8.22 -64.78 -14.44
N ASP A 483 -7.09 -64.78 -13.75
CA ASP A 483 -6.72 -63.66 -12.87
C ASP A 483 -6.30 -62.42 -13.68
N ASP A 484 -5.99 -61.32 -12.99
CA ASP A 484 -5.55 -60.06 -13.62
C ASP A 484 -4.29 -60.20 -14.49
N LYS A 485 -3.52 -61.29 -14.34
CA LYS A 485 -2.33 -61.60 -15.14
C LYS A 485 -2.63 -62.56 -16.29
N GLY A 486 -3.91 -62.90 -16.49
CA GLY A 486 -4.35 -63.87 -17.49
C GLY A 486 -4.00 -65.31 -17.13
N GLN A 487 -3.66 -65.60 -15.87
CA GLN A 487 -3.36 -66.96 -15.44
C GLN A 487 -4.65 -67.69 -15.08
N LYS A 488 -4.81 -68.91 -15.58
CA LYS A 488 -5.91 -69.78 -15.20
C LYS A 488 -5.74 -70.23 -13.74
N LYS A 489 -6.75 -69.94 -12.92
CA LYS A 489 -6.86 -70.30 -11.51
C LYS A 489 -8.12 -71.11 -11.28
N THR A 490 -8.10 -71.88 -10.18
CA THR A 490 -9.22 -72.72 -9.78
C THR A 490 -9.45 -72.59 -8.28
N LYS A 491 -10.71 -72.50 -7.85
CA LYS A 491 -11.13 -72.48 -6.45
C LYS A 491 -12.23 -73.52 -6.22
N LYS A 492 -12.15 -74.26 -5.12
CA LYS A 492 -13.11 -75.32 -4.78
C LYS A 492 -13.89 -74.99 -3.52
N PHE A 493 -15.20 -75.20 -3.58
CA PHE A 493 -16.11 -75.09 -2.47
C PHE A 493 -16.80 -76.44 -2.26
N SER A 494 -16.79 -76.93 -1.02
CA SER A 494 -17.33 -78.24 -0.67
C SER A 494 -18.54 -78.10 0.25
N PHE A 495 -19.58 -78.87 -0.04
CA PHE A 495 -20.79 -78.98 0.78
C PHE A 495 -21.00 -80.45 1.16
N ASN A 496 -21.37 -80.70 2.40
CA ASN A 496 -21.73 -82.02 2.94
C ASN A 496 -22.76 -81.83 4.07
N PRO A 497 -23.30 -82.91 4.68
CA PRO A 497 -24.31 -82.79 5.73
C PRO A 497 -23.90 -81.88 6.92
N ASP A 498 -22.60 -81.81 7.22
CA ASP A 498 -22.07 -80.97 8.31
C ASP A 498 -21.69 -79.54 7.86
N LYS A 499 -21.58 -79.31 6.54
CA LYS A 499 -21.15 -78.06 5.92
C LYS A 499 -22.15 -77.62 4.84
N THR A 500 -23.29 -77.14 5.31
CA THR A 500 -24.43 -76.71 4.47
C THR A 500 -24.59 -75.19 4.36
N LYS A 501 -23.81 -74.41 5.12
CA LYS A 501 -23.88 -72.95 5.13
C LYS A 501 -23.40 -72.36 3.79
N VAL A 502 -23.99 -71.22 3.42
CA VAL A 502 -23.58 -70.41 2.27
C VAL A 502 -22.07 -70.17 2.31
N GLN A 503 -21.42 -70.34 1.17
CA GLN A 503 -20.01 -70.00 0.97
C GLN A 503 -19.93 -68.95 -0.14
N THR A 504 -19.10 -67.93 0.05
CA THR A 504 -18.99 -66.81 -0.89
C THR A 504 -17.62 -66.81 -1.54
N PHE A 505 -17.59 -66.66 -2.86
CA PHE A 505 -16.39 -66.37 -3.61
C PHE A 505 -16.28 -64.88 -3.84
N LYS A 506 -15.29 -64.23 -3.21
CA LYS A 506 -15.03 -62.80 -3.36
C LYS A 506 -13.83 -62.59 -4.27
N TYR A 507 -13.98 -61.73 -5.28
CA TYR A 507 -12.87 -61.38 -6.15
C TYR A 507 -12.93 -59.90 -6.56
N ARG A 508 -11.76 -59.30 -6.69
CA ARG A 508 -11.57 -57.93 -7.18
C ARG A 508 -10.83 -57.96 -8.51
N CYS A 509 -11.26 -57.12 -9.45
CA CYS A 509 -10.63 -56.99 -10.76
C CYS A 509 -10.69 -55.54 -11.23
N LEU A 510 -9.87 -55.20 -12.22
CA LEU A 510 -10.00 -53.92 -12.92
C LEU A 510 -11.39 -53.79 -13.56
N THR A 511 -12.09 -52.68 -13.33
CA THR A 511 -13.43 -52.46 -13.89
C THR A 511 -13.44 -52.52 -15.43
N GLU A 512 -12.36 -52.07 -16.07
CA GLU A 512 -12.21 -52.12 -17.53
C GLU A 512 -11.86 -53.52 -18.07
N LYS A 513 -11.47 -54.45 -17.19
CA LYS A 513 -11.04 -55.82 -17.54
C LYS A 513 -11.64 -56.83 -16.55
N PRO A 514 -12.97 -57.02 -16.58
CA PRO A 514 -13.66 -57.93 -15.67
C PRO A 514 -13.19 -59.37 -15.89
N TRP A 515 -13.17 -60.16 -14.82
CA TRP A 515 -12.88 -61.59 -14.92
C TRP A 515 -14.06 -62.36 -15.53
N THR A 516 -13.75 -63.46 -16.20
CA THR A 516 -14.73 -64.48 -16.56
C THR A 516 -14.58 -65.65 -15.60
N VAL A 517 -15.60 -65.87 -14.77
CA VAL A 517 -15.66 -66.94 -13.78
C VAL A 517 -16.64 -67.99 -14.26
N HIS A 518 -16.12 -69.15 -14.64
CA HIS A 518 -16.88 -70.34 -14.98
C HIS A 518 -17.01 -71.27 -13.77
N TYR A 519 -18.07 -72.07 -13.69
CA TYR A 519 -18.22 -73.06 -12.62
C TYR A 519 -18.69 -74.42 -13.12
N THR A 520 -18.25 -75.47 -12.42
CA THR A 520 -18.72 -76.85 -12.59
C THR A 520 -19.10 -77.42 -11.23
N ILE A 521 -20.27 -78.06 -11.15
CA ILE A 521 -20.75 -78.76 -9.96
C ILE A 521 -20.50 -80.26 -10.11
N THR A 522 -19.86 -80.86 -9.12
CA THR A 522 -19.61 -82.30 -9.02
C THR A 522 -20.40 -82.89 -7.87
N TYR A 523 -21.32 -83.80 -8.16
CA TYR A 523 -22.10 -84.56 -7.19
C TYR A 523 -21.44 -85.91 -6.94
N LEU A 524 -21.11 -86.20 -5.69
CA LEU A 524 -20.58 -87.50 -5.26
C LEU A 524 -21.71 -88.32 -4.64
N GLU A 525 -22.22 -89.31 -5.37
CA GLU A 525 -23.42 -90.07 -5.00
C GLU A 525 -23.16 -91.19 -3.99
N VAL A 526 -24.20 -91.54 -3.23
CA VAL A 526 -24.20 -92.69 -2.31
C VAL A 526 -24.13 -93.98 -3.15
N GLY A 527 -22.92 -94.54 -3.30
CA GLY A 527 -22.65 -95.68 -4.18
C GLY A 527 -21.39 -95.52 -5.04
N GLY A 528 -20.73 -94.36 -5.01
CA GLY A 528 -19.44 -94.13 -5.67
C GLY A 528 -19.52 -93.58 -7.10
N HIS A 529 -20.72 -93.30 -7.61
CA HIS A 529 -20.90 -92.62 -8.90
C HIS A 529 -20.70 -91.10 -8.77
N THR A 530 -20.34 -90.45 -9.89
CA THR A 530 -20.12 -88.99 -9.96
C THR A 530 -20.93 -88.40 -11.11
N ARG A 531 -21.65 -87.32 -10.83
CA ARG A 531 -22.39 -86.54 -11.83
C ARG A 531 -21.81 -85.12 -11.91
N LEU A 532 -21.60 -84.62 -13.13
CA LEU A 532 -21.10 -83.28 -13.41
C LEU A 532 -22.18 -82.42 -14.05
N VAL A 533 -22.24 -81.15 -13.65
CA VAL A 533 -23.13 -80.13 -14.21
C VAL A 533 -22.32 -78.86 -14.45
N ASP A 534 -22.21 -78.45 -15.71
CA ASP A 534 -21.54 -77.19 -16.07
C ASP A 534 -22.48 -76.00 -15.93
N GLY A 535 -21.91 -74.89 -15.46
CA GLY A 535 -22.59 -73.65 -15.20
C GLY A 535 -22.49 -72.63 -16.33
N THR A 536 -23.16 -71.50 -16.14
CA THR A 536 -22.97 -70.29 -16.96
C THR A 536 -21.83 -69.44 -16.41
N ASP A 537 -21.24 -68.61 -17.26
CA ASP A 537 -20.20 -67.67 -16.84
C ASP A 537 -20.77 -66.50 -16.03
N ASN A 538 -20.00 -66.03 -15.05
CA ASN A 538 -20.32 -64.89 -14.18
C ASN A 538 -21.74 -64.95 -13.59
N PRO A 539 -22.12 -66.04 -12.91
CA PRO A 539 -23.43 -66.13 -12.30
C PRO A 539 -23.55 -65.13 -11.13
N PRO A 540 -24.71 -64.48 -10.93
CA PRO A 540 -24.93 -63.62 -9.77
C PRO A 540 -24.94 -64.42 -8.46
N ALA A 541 -25.31 -65.70 -8.53
CA ALA A 541 -25.20 -66.69 -7.46
C ALA A 541 -25.22 -68.11 -8.05
N ILE A 542 -24.66 -69.08 -7.33
CA ILE A 542 -24.67 -70.49 -7.71
C ILE A 542 -25.58 -71.23 -6.73
N VAL A 543 -26.77 -71.59 -7.23
CA VAL A 543 -27.71 -72.47 -6.52
C VAL A 543 -27.41 -73.89 -6.95
N ILE A 544 -27.09 -74.77 -5.99
CA ILE A 544 -26.84 -76.19 -6.24
C ILE A 544 -28.21 -76.90 -6.33
N PRO A 545 -28.65 -77.33 -7.53
CA PRO A 545 -29.94 -77.98 -7.70
C PRO A 545 -29.93 -79.43 -7.21
N VAL A 546 -31.13 -80.01 -7.09
CA VAL A 546 -31.40 -81.39 -6.67
C VAL A 546 -30.86 -82.44 -7.66
#